data_AF-V3ZYP3-F1
#
_entry.id   AF-V3ZYP3-F1
#
_cell.length_a   1.000
_cell.length_b   1.000
_cell.length_c   1.000
_cell.angle_alpha   90.00
_cell.angle_beta   90.00
_cell.angle_gamma   90.00
#
_symmetry.space_group_name_H-M   'P 1'
#
loop_
_entity.id
_entity.type
_entity.pdbx_description
1 polymer ?
#
loop_
_entity_poly.entity_id
_entity_poly.type
_entity_poly.pdbx_seq_one_letter_code
_entity_poly.pdbx_strand_id
1 'polypeptide(L)'
;MTVISNLMLVIVLLCVVSLQVASSKPHSRIRKAVDGKKDCYKITEDKMADYQNWNLTSDKTEDECKQMCENNTQCITFLSNRYLIENDMTLYCVLFPEPHIFTAVDISLEECKKKCTEMKECKTLQYITDNCQLYDIEYSKIPADKLKHEPLMILAERTC
;
A
#
# COMPACT_ATOMS: atom_id res chain seq x y z
N MET A 1 -34.53 22.95 48.74
CA MET A 1 -33.65 23.07 47.55
C MET A 1 -32.26 22.61 47.95
N THR A 2 -31.86 21.38 47.63
CA THR A 2 -30.46 20.88 47.71
C THR A 2 -30.30 19.42 47.26
N VAL A 3 -31.37 18.67 46.96
CA VAL A 3 -31.25 17.22 46.64
C VAL A 3 -31.12 16.93 45.14
N ILE A 4 -31.51 17.86 44.26
CA ILE A 4 -31.47 17.64 42.79
C ILE A 4 -30.07 17.94 42.20
N SER A 5 -29.30 18.85 42.81
CA SER A 5 -27.97 19.23 42.28
C SER A 5 -26.91 18.13 42.41
N ASN A 6 -27.06 17.20 43.35
CA ASN A 6 -26.07 16.12 43.54
C ASN A 6 -26.24 14.98 42.53
N LEU A 7 -27.44 14.77 41.97
CA LEU A 7 -27.67 13.69 41.02
C LEU A 7 -27.11 14.02 39.62
N MET A 8 -27.26 15.28 39.18
CA MET A 8 -26.70 15.75 37.91
C MET A 8 -25.16 15.74 37.91
N LEU A 9 -24.53 16.02 39.04
CA LEU A 9 -23.07 16.09 39.16
C LEU A 9 -22.41 14.70 39.10
N VAL A 10 -23.10 13.65 39.58
CA VAL A 10 -22.64 12.26 39.50
C VAL A 10 -22.75 11.70 38.08
N ILE A 11 -23.76 12.10 37.31
CA ILE A 11 -23.93 11.65 35.91
C ILE A 11 -22.86 12.27 35.00
N VAL A 12 -22.52 13.55 35.19
CA VAL A 12 -21.45 14.21 34.42
C VAL A 12 -20.10 13.55 34.69
N LEU A 13 -19.80 13.17 35.95
CA LEU A 13 -18.56 12.48 36.30
C LEU A 13 -18.46 11.07 35.69
N LEU A 14 -19.56 10.34 35.55
CA LEU A 14 -19.57 9.00 34.94
C LEU A 14 -19.39 9.03 33.40
N CYS A 15 -19.81 10.11 32.72
CA CYS A 15 -19.62 10.25 31.28
C CYS A 15 -18.19 10.64 30.88
N VAL A 16 -17.46 11.40 31.72
CA VAL A 16 -16.06 11.80 31.41
C VAL A 16 -15.09 10.63 31.56
N VAL A 17 -15.39 9.64 32.40
CA VAL A 17 -14.53 8.46 32.60
C VAL A 17 -14.70 7.41 31.48
N SER A 18 -15.76 7.50 30.66
CA SER A 18 -16.06 6.50 29.61
C SER A 18 -15.67 6.94 28.19
N LEU A 19 -15.19 8.17 28.00
CA LEU A 19 -14.65 8.65 26.71
C LEU A 19 -13.11 8.72 26.74
N GLN A 20 -12.46 7.62 27.12
CA GLN A 20 -11.22 7.24 26.44
C GLN A 20 -11.61 6.36 25.26
N VAL A 21 -12.14 7.02 24.23
CA VAL A 21 -12.13 6.50 22.87
C VAL A 21 -10.69 6.09 22.60
N ALA A 22 -10.48 4.79 22.44
CA ALA A 22 -9.28 4.23 21.87
C ALA A 22 -9.12 4.87 20.49
N SER A 23 -8.38 5.98 20.45
CA SER A 23 -7.78 6.50 19.24
C SER A 23 -6.82 5.41 18.80
N SER A 24 -7.28 4.58 17.87
CA SER A 24 -6.44 3.73 17.06
C SER A 24 -5.53 4.64 16.24
N LYS A 25 -4.44 5.09 16.86
CA LYS A 25 -3.24 5.47 16.12
C LYS A 25 -2.93 4.29 15.19
N PRO A 26 -2.71 4.52 13.89
CA PRO A 26 -2.25 3.47 13.00
C PRO A 26 -0.85 3.10 13.49
N HIS A 27 -0.79 2.04 14.29
CA HIS A 27 0.46 1.45 14.68
C HIS A 27 0.94 0.77 13.40
N SER A 28 1.89 1.39 12.69
CA SER A 28 2.75 0.71 11.73
C SER A 28 3.58 -0.32 12.50
N ARG A 29 2.92 -1.39 12.94
CA ARG A 29 3.58 -2.58 13.43
C ARG A 29 4.09 -3.29 12.18
N ILE A 30 5.29 -2.91 11.78
CA ILE A 30 6.22 -3.90 11.23
C ILE A 30 6.36 -4.93 12.35
N ARG A 31 5.51 -5.97 12.32
CA ARG A 31 5.68 -7.13 13.18
C ARG A 31 7.01 -7.73 12.75
N LYS A 32 8.01 -7.66 13.64
CA LYS A 32 9.16 -8.57 13.56
C LYS A 32 8.60 -9.97 13.39
N ALA A 33 9.02 -10.64 12.31
CA ALA A 33 8.62 -12.00 12.00
C ALA A 33 8.75 -12.87 13.26
N VAL A 34 7.61 -13.41 13.70
CA VAL A 34 7.55 -14.53 14.63
C VAL A 34 7.48 -15.78 13.77
N ASP A 35 8.22 -16.79 14.21
CA ASP A 35 8.50 -18.09 13.60
C ASP A 35 9.64 -18.13 12.58
N GLY A 36 10.59 -19.04 12.86
CA GLY A 36 11.83 -19.31 12.14
C GLY A 36 11.65 -19.87 10.73
N LYS A 37 10.70 -19.32 9.96
CA LYS A 37 10.61 -19.48 8.53
C LYS A 37 11.66 -18.57 7.90
N LYS A 38 12.56 -19.16 7.10
CA LYS A 38 13.53 -18.39 6.32
C LYS A 38 12.77 -17.39 5.45
N ASP A 39 12.99 -16.09 5.67
CA ASP A 39 12.43 -15.06 4.79
C ASP A 39 13.12 -15.17 3.42
N CYS A 40 12.32 -15.30 2.36
CA CYS A 40 12.83 -15.35 0.99
C CYS A 40 13.19 -13.96 0.45
N TYR A 41 12.99 -12.90 1.24
CA TYR A 41 13.17 -11.54 0.78
C TYR A 41 14.32 -10.83 1.48
N LYS A 42 15.20 -10.25 0.65
CA LYS A 42 16.22 -9.31 1.10
C LYS A 42 15.65 -7.90 1.02
N ILE A 43 15.24 -7.37 2.17
CA ILE A 43 14.63 -6.05 2.29
C ILE A 43 15.69 -4.94 2.25
N THR A 44 15.43 -3.91 1.45
CA THR A 44 16.12 -2.63 1.47
C THR A 44 15.12 -1.55 1.87
N GLU A 45 15.28 -1.00 3.06
CA GLU A 45 14.43 0.08 3.57
C GLU A 45 14.78 1.42 2.92
N ASP A 46 13.80 2.32 2.94
CA ASP A 46 13.85 3.68 2.43
C ASP A 46 14.34 3.80 0.99
N LYS A 47 13.97 2.81 0.16
CA LYS A 47 14.25 2.80 -1.27
C LYS A 47 13.02 2.49 -2.08
N MET A 48 12.95 3.10 -3.25
CA MET A 48 11.92 2.87 -4.25
C MET A 48 12.57 2.70 -5.63
N ALA A 49 11.96 1.84 -6.45
CA ALA A 49 12.18 1.77 -7.88
C ALA A 49 11.18 2.72 -8.57
N ASP A 50 11.67 3.84 -9.07
CA ASP A 50 10.85 4.88 -9.73
C ASP A 50 10.72 4.61 -11.23
N TYR A 51 9.90 3.61 -11.55
CA TYR A 51 9.47 3.38 -12.92
C TYR A 51 8.32 4.32 -13.26
N GLN A 52 8.42 5.01 -14.39
CA GLN A 52 7.40 5.96 -14.81
C GLN A 52 6.09 5.22 -15.11
N ASN A 53 5.00 5.77 -14.60
CA ASN A 53 3.66 5.37 -14.99
C ASN A 53 3.39 5.93 -16.38
N TRP A 54 2.79 5.13 -17.26
CA TRP A 54 2.58 5.54 -18.65
C TRP A 54 1.41 6.50 -18.80
N ASN A 55 0.38 6.33 -17.97
CA ASN A 55 -0.78 7.21 -17.97
C ASN A 55 -1.42 7.26 -16.59
N LEU A 56 -1.79 8.46 -16.15
CA LEU A 56 -2.57 8.73 -14.94
C LEU A 56 -3.82 9.50 -15.36
N THR A 57 -4.98 8.87 -15.25
CA THR A 57 -6.27 9.50 -15.56
C THR A 57 -7.21 9.41 -14.38
N SER A 58 -8.01 10.46 -14.14
CA SER A 58 -9.07 10.46 -13.14
C SER A 58 -10.42 10.06 -13.75
N ASP A 59 -11.37 9.75 -12.87
CA ASP A 59 -12.78 9.53 -13.17
C ASP A 59 -13.03 8.37 -14.14
N LYS A 60 -12.18 7.33 -14.04
CA LYS A 60 -12.29 6.08 -14.80
C LYS A 60 -12.62 4.93 -13.88
N THR A 61 -13.71 4.23 -14.17
CA THR A 61 -14.07 2.96 -13.53
C THR A 61 -12.96 1.93 -13.70
N GLU A 62 -12.96 0.90 -12.87
CA GLU A 62 -12.00 -0.20 -12.98
C GLU A 62 -12.09 -0.88 -14.36
N ASP A 63 -13.30 -1.11 -14.87
CA ASP A 63 -13.52 -1.71 -16.19
C ASP A 63 -12.98 -0.82 -17.34
N GLU A 64 -13.18 0.49 -17.26
CA GLU A 64 -12.60 1.43 -18.22
C GLU A 64 -11.06 1.42 -18.15
N CYS A 65 -10.49 1.40 -16.94
CA CYS A 65 -9.04 1.34 -16.75
C CYS A 65 -8.44 0.06 -17.34
N LYS A 66 -9.11 -1.07 -17.08
CA LYS A 66 -8.78 -2.36 -17.67
C LYS A 66 -8.81 -2.31 -19.18
N GLN A 67 -9.89 -1.79 -19.77
CA GLN A 67 -10.03 -1.67 -21.22
C GLN A 67 -8.94 -0.77 -21.83
N MET A 68 -8.57 0.32 -21.14
CA MET A 68 -7.46 1.19 -21.56
C MET A 68 -6.12 0.44 -21.55
N CYS A 69 -5.88 -0.44 -20.59
CA CYS A 69 -4.69 -1.29 -20.57
C CYS A 69 -4.71 -2.32 -21.71
N GLU A 70 -5.84 -3.02 -21.89
CA GLU A 70 -6.00 -4.04 -22.95
C GLU A 70 -5.85 -3.48 -24.37
N ASN A 71 -6.24 -2.23 -24.58
CA ASN A 71 -6.09 -1.53 -25.87
C ASN A 71 -4.69 -0.93 -26.09
N ASN A 72 -3.78 -1.09 -25.14
CA ASN A 72 -2.44 -0.50 -25.18
C ASN A 72 -1.37 -1.58 -25.08
N THR A 73 -0.64 -1.80 -26.18
CA THR A 73 0.40 -2.82 -26.27
C THR A 73 1.60 -2.59 -25.34
N GLN A 74 1.75 -1.39 -24.77
CA GLN A 74 2.79 -1.07 -23.80
C GLN A 74 2.33 -1.26 -22.35
N CYS A 75 1.03 -1.49 -22.11
CA CYS A 75 0.51 -1.73 -20.78
C CYS A 75 0.64 -3.21 -20.42
N ILE A 76 1.27 -3.47 -19.27
CA ILE A 76 1.40 -4.84 -18.71
C ILE A 76 0.40 -5.03 -17.58
N THR A 77 0.21 -4.02 -16.75
CA THR A 77 -0.73 -4.05 -15.63
C THR A 77 -1.29 -2.66 -15.36
N PHE A 78 -2.33 -2.57 -14.54
CA PHE A 78 -2.97 -1.32 -14.18
C PHE A 78 -3.35 -1.31 -12.70
N LEU A 79 -3.48 -0.11 -12.14
CA LEU A 79 -4.03 0.12 -10.82
C LEU A 79 -5.22 1.06 -10.92
N SER A 80 -6.34 0.63 -10.37
CA SER A 80 -7.52 1.48 -10.12
C SER A 80 -7.59 1.73 -8.62
N ASN A 81 -7.52 3.00 -8.19
CA ASN A 81 -7.55 3.34 -6.77
C ASN A 81 -8.42 4.57 -6.49
N ARG A 82 -9.10 4.56 -5.34
CA ARG A 82 -10.00 5.64 -4.89
C ARG A 82 -9.25 6.58 -3.95
N TYR A 83 -9.31 7.87 -4.25
CA TYR A 83 -8.75 8.92 -3.41
C TYR A 83 -9.86 9.88 -2.98
N LEU A 84 -9.81 10.30 -1.71
CA LEU A 84 -10.65 11.36 -1.19
C LEU A 84 -9.92 12.69 -1.36
N ILE A 85 -10.44 13.57 -2.21
CA ILE A 85 -9.91 14.91 -2.45
C ILE A 85 -10.97 15.91 -2.02
N GLU A 86 -10.70 16.70 -0.99
CA GLU A 86 -11.57 17.81 -0.56
C GLU A 86 -13.06 17.44 -0.34
N ASN A 87 -13.33 16.17 0.01
CA ASN A 87 -14.63 15.51 0.23
C ASN A 87 -15.27 14.83 -1.00
N ASP A 88 -14.64 14.87 -2.18
CA ASP A 88 -15.06 14.10 -3.34
C ASP A 88 -14.23 12.82 -3.50
N MET A 89 -14.89 11.74 -3.90
CA MET A 89 -14.24 10.47 -4.18
C MET A 89 -13.85 10.43 -5.66
N THR A 90 -12.57 10.59 -5.95
CA THR A 90 -12.01 10.49 -7.30
C THR A 90 -11.39 9.12 -7.51
N LEU A 91 -11.71 8.50 -8.65
CA LEU A 91 -11.14 7.22 -9.04
C LEU A 91 -9.97 7.47 -9.99
N TYR A 92 -8.78 7.04 -9.61
CA TYR A 92 -7.59 7.14 -10.46
C TYR A 92 -7.31 5.81 -11.14
N CYS A 93 -6.99 5.89 -12.41
CA CYS A 93 -6.50 4.80 -13.23
C CYS A 93 -5.04 5.06 -13.60
N VAL A 94 -4.18 4.10 -13.29
CA VAL A 94 -2.74 4.13 -13.60
C VAL A 94 -2.38 2.95 -14.46
N LEU A 95 -1.77 3.21 -15.62
CA LEU A 95 -1.27 2.16 -16.51
C LEU A 95 0.24 2.00 -16.35
N PHE A 96 0.69 0.77 -16.17
CA PHE A 96 2.09 0.45 -15.93
C PHE A 96 2.69 -0.34 -17.10
N PRO A 97 3.84 0.11 -17.62
CA PRO A 97 4.63 -0.68 -18.56
C PRO A 97 5.53 -1.66 -17.82
N GLU A 98 6.28 -2.45 -18.60
CA GLU A 98 7.44 -3.18 -18.08
C GLU A 98 8.36 -2.24 -17.27
N PRO A 99 8.99 -2.72 -16.18
CA PRO A 99 9.03 -4.11 -15.74
C PRO A 99 7.92 -4.48 -14.74
N HIS A 100 6.86 -3.67 -14.59
CA HIS A 100 5.76 -4.02 -13.70
C HIS A 100 5.03 -5.26 -14.21
N ILE A 101 4.67 -6.14 -13.28
CA ILE A 101 3.88 -7.35 -13.60
C ILE A 101 2.60 -7.45 -12.76
N PHE A 102 2.52 -6.71 -11.65
CA PHE A 102 1.34 -6.68 -10.79
C PHE A 102 1.35 -5.44 -9.90
N THR A 103 0.17 -4.88 -9.67
CA THR A 103 -0.05 -3.80 -8.70
C THR A 103 -1.33 -4.06 -7.91
N ALA A 104 -1.33 -3.75 -6.62
CA ALA A 104 -2.51 -3.81 -5.77
C ALA A 104 -2.46 -2.77 -4.65
N VAL A 105 -3.63 -2.38 -4.18
CA VAL A 105 -3.84 -1.56 -2.97
C VAL A 105 -4.58 -2.38 -1.92
N ASP A 106 -4.61 -1.88 -0.68
CA ASP A 106 -5.26 -2.52 0.46
C ASP A 106 -4.75 -3.96 0.73
N ILE A 107 -3.45 -4.20 0.48
CA ILE A 107 -2.80 -5.50 0.67
C ILE A 107 -1.68 -5.39 1.70
N SER A 108 -1.52 -6.39 2.56
CA SER A 108 -0.42 -6.41 3.54
C SER A 108 0.93 -6.76 2.88
N LEU A 109 2.04 -6.38 3.50
CA LEU A 109 3.38 -6.77 3.02
C LEU A 109 3.54 -8.28 2.89
N GLU A 110 2.99 -9.07 3.82
CA GLU A 110 3.09 -10.52 3.79
C GLU A 110 2.27 -11.14 2.65
N GLU A 111 1.11 -10.57 2.33
CA GLU A 111 0.34 -10.97 1.14
C GLU A 111 1.04 -10.54 -0.16
N CYS A 112 1.66 -9.36 -0.19
CA CYS A 112 2.48 -8.89 -1.31
C CYS A 112 3.66 -9.84 -1.57
N LYS A 113 4.41 -10.21 -0.51
CA LYS A 113 5.47 -11.24 -0.57
C LYS A 113 4.94 -12.57 -1.06
N LYS A 114 3.80 -13.04 -0.53
CA LYS A 114 3.18 -14.30 -0.96
C LYS A 114 2.85 -14.26 -2.45
N LYS A 115 2.24 -13.18 -2.93
CA LYS A 115 1.89 -12.98 -4.34
C LYS A 115 3.13 -13.04 -5.24
N CYS A 116 4.20 -12.35 -4.83
CA CYS A 116 5.48 -12.42 -5.55
C CYS A 116 6.08 -13.83 -5.55
N THR A 117 5.98 -14.58 -4.45
CA THR A 117 6.48 -15.97 -4.41
C THR A 117 5.71 -16.90 -5.36
N GLU A 118 4.39 -16.69 -5.49
CA GLU A 118 3.52 -17.46 -6.39
C GLU A 118 3.76 -17.14 -7.89
N MET A 119 4.24 -15.93 -8.20
CA MET A 119 4.57 -15.51 -9.57
C MET A 119 6.02 -15.86 -9.91
N LYS A 120 6.24 -16.69 -10.94
CA LYS A 120 7.60 -17.13 -11.32
C LYS A 120 8.46 -16.00 -11.86
N GLU A 121 7.81 -15.02 -12.46
CA GLU A 121 8.39 -13.83 -13.08
C GLU A 121 8.77 -12.78 -12.03
N CYS A 122 8.20 -12.83 -10.82
CA CYS A 122 8.49 -11.83 -9.80
C CYS A 122 9.90 -11.98 -9.23
N LYS A 123 10.70 -10.92 -9.39
CA LYS A 123 12.10 -10.84 -8.95
C LYS A 123 12.32 -9.79 -7.87
N THR A 124 11.57 -8.69 -7.94
CA THR A 124 11.61 -7.60 -6.97
C THR A 124 10.19 -7.15 -6.62
N LEU A 125 9.97 -6.75 -5.38
CA LEU A 125 8.73 -6.10 -4.95
C LEU A 125 9.03 -4.74 -4.32
N GLN A 126 8.09 -3.82 -4.47
CA GLN A 126 8.03 -2.56 -3.75
C GLN A 126 6.75 -2.51 -2.92
N TYR A 127 6.84 -1.94 -1.73
CA TYR A 127 5.72 -1.83 -0.82
C TYR A 127 5.73 -0.52 -0.03
N ILE A 128 4.57 0.15 0.04
CA ILE A 128 4.32 1.32 0.90
C ILE A 128 2.84 1.38 1.27
N THR A 129 2.52 1.57 2.56
CA THR A 129 1.16 1.88 3.04
C THR A 129 0.07 1.08 2.31
N ASP A 130 0.16 -0.24 2.38
CA ASP A 130 -0.77 -1.19 1.77
C ASP A 130 -0.83 -1.20 0.23
N ASN A 131 0.09 -0.52 -0.45
CA ASN A 131 0.32 -0.61 -1.89
C ASN A 131 1.46 -1.59 -2.17
N CYS A 132 1.21 -2.55 -3.05
CA CYS A 132 2.16 -3.55 -3.51
C CYS A 132 2.39 -3.39 -5.01
N GLN A 133 3.66 -3.33 -5.41
CA GLN A 133 4.08 -3.37 -6.81
C GLN A 133 5.11 -4.48 -7.00
N LEU A 134 4.91 -5.32 -8.01
CA LEU A 134 5.80 -6.43 -8.33
C LEU A 134 6.45 -6.20 -9.69
N TYR A 135 7.70 -6.61 -9.79
CA TYR A 135 8.53 -6.38 -10.98
C TYR A 135 9.20 -7.67 -11.46
N ASP A 136 9.25 -7.83 -12.79
CA ASP A 136 10.12 -8.80 -13.47
C ASP A 136 11.50 -8.20 -13.76
N ILE A 137 12.15 -7.73 -12.71
CA ILE A 137 13.55 -7.28 -12.78
C ILE A 137 14.25 -7.58 -11.46
N GLU A 138 15.50 -8.02 -11.55
CA GLU A 138 16.36 -8.21 -10.37
C GLU A 138 16.76 -6.85 -9.80
N TYR A 139 16.84 -6.73 -8.47
CA TYR A 139 17.25 -5.49 -7.81
C TYR A 139 18.60 -4.98 -8.34
N SER A 140 19.55 -5.88 -8.58
CA SER A 140 20.88 -5.56 -9.13
C SER A 140 20.87 -5.00 -10.56
N LYS A 141 19.78 -5.19 -11.29
CA LYS A 141 19.58 -4.72 -12.67
C LYS A 141 18.74 -3.45 -12.75
N ILE A 142 18.23 -2.93 -11.63
CA ILE A 142 17.51 -1.66 -11.60
C ILE A 142 18.50 -0.53 -11.91
N PRO A 143 18.25 0.32 -12.92
CA PRO A 143 19.12 1.44 -13.25
C PRO A 143 19.31 2.39 -12.06
N ALA A 144 20.51 2.93 -11.90
CA ALA A 144 20.84 3.78 -10.75
C ALA A 144 20.00 5.06 -10.69
N ASP A 145 19.59 5.62 -11.85
CA ASP A 145 18.70 6.78 -11.95
C ASP A 145 17.25 6.46 -11.56
N LYS A 146 16.89 5.18 -11.51
CA LYS A 146 15.57 4.68 -11.10
C LYS A 146 15.52 4.29 -9.62
N LEU A 147 16.66 4.17 -8.95
CA LEU A 147 16.73 3.90 -7.51
C LEU A 147 16.70 5.22 -6.74
N LYS A 148 15.60 5.48 -6.05
CA LYS A 148 15.42 6.68 -5.23
C LYS A 148 15.41 6.33 -3.76
N HIS A 149 15.90 7.27 -2.94
CA HIS A 149 15.65 7.24 -1.50
C HIS A 149 14.27 7.80 -1.25
N GLU A 150 13.41 7.01 -0.61
CA GLU A 150 12.04 7.39 -0.29
C GLU A 150 11.69 6.80 1.08
N PRO A 151 11.55 7.63 2.12
CA PRO A 151 11.25 7.15 3.45
C PRO A 151 10.00 6.27 3.48
N LEU A 152 10.01 5.21 4.29
CA LEU A 152 8.88 4.28 4.47
C LEU A 152 8.57 3.36 3.29
N MET A 153 9.23 3.52 2.15
CA MET A 153 9.19 2.53 1.06
C MET A 153 10.07 1.33 1.40
N ILE A 154 9.57 0.15 1.09
CA ILE A 154 10.33 -1.10 1.11
C ILE A 154 10.56 -1.52 -0.33
N LEU A 155 11.81 -1.76 -0.71
CA LEU A 155 12.18 -2.45 -1.93
C LEU A 155 12.85 -3.76 -1.55
N ALA A 156 12.31 -4.90 -2.00
CA ALA A 156 12.80 -6.21 -1.60
C ALA A 156 13.09 -7.11 -2.80
N GLU A 157 14.27 -7.72 -2.77
CA GLU A 157 14.72 -8.71 -3.75
C GLU A 157 14.27 -10.11 -3.30
N ARG A 158 13.68 -10.86 -4.22
CA ARG A 158 13.35 -12.27 -4.01
C ARG A 158 14.61 -13.13 -4.15
N THR A 159 14.90 -13.94 -3.13
CA THR A 159 16.12 -14.78 -3.04
C THR A 159 15.83 -16.28 -3.01
N CYS A 160 14.55 -16.65 -2.87
CA CYS A 160 13.91 -17.92 -3.19
C CYS A 160 12.47 -17.63 -3.64
#